data_AF-A0A7G4A2Y8-F1
#
_entry.id   AF-A0A7G4A2Y8-F1
#
_cell.length_a   1.000
_cell.length_b   1.000
_cell.length_c   1.000
_cell.angle_alpha   90.00
_cell.angle_beta   90.00
_cell.angle_gamma   90.00
#
_symmetry.space_group_name_H-M   'P 1'
#
loop_
_entity.id
_entity.type
_entity.pdbx_description
1 polymer ?
#
loop_
_entity_poly.entity_id
_entity_poly.type
_entity_poly.pdbx_seq_one_letter_code
_entity_poly.pdbx_strand_id
1 'polypeptide(L)'
;MEGKIENPVAVTPSLSLFEFKTKFTDHMKTCAIFKLTSEKRIAELELNNDHDVLIKLYEQMMVTIRGQITVYQGKLTEAESYEEDKETLQGRINTEIARQKRELEKLQLQLLQIKSLKFLFSLNPLELFQEALKNKSSALLIIKNSTLIAKISNDQMLLMTHQDPEIIKSLASIVATREYTFATPNIFAALKQQVQAEPDQRIIVEKENAAIRDLLLKINNYLDKKIEKAVKGNANPWALGYFGSRHQLDKGDKKVPVPQGIYELKEHLNQLGKILPSNILTKMQNTLQIKNVESKDESLFQQFKRLISYLFGYAQSEQTIKEYEYLEQVTIGKQSIS
;
A
#
# COMPACT_ATOMS: atom_id res chain seq x y z
N MET A 1 81.61 4.04 25.13
CA MET A 1 80.49 3.20 25.60
C MET A 1 79.35 3.41 24.63
N GLU A 2 79.28 2.59 23.59
CA GLU A 2 78.15 2.61 22.66
C GLU A 2 77.05 1.74 23.26
N GLY A 3 75.91 2.36 23.57
CA GLY A 3 74.73 1.66 24.08
C GLY A 3 74.22 0.71 23.00
N LYS A 4 74.19 -0.58 23.31
CA LYS A 4 73.44 -1.56 22.53
C LYS A 4 71.97 -1.15 22.54
N ILE A 5 71.47 -0.69 21.40
CA ILE A 5 70.04 -0.58 21.15
C ILE A 5 69.56 -2.02 20.98
N GLU A 6 68.97 -2.58 22.04
CA GLU A 6 68.22 -3.81 21.95
C GLU A 6 66.99 -3.54 21.09
N ASN A 7 67.04 -3.98 19.82
CA ASN A 7 65.83 -4.08 19.01
C ASN A 7 64.84 -4.98 19.76
N PRO A 8 63.57 -4.56 19.91
CA PRO A 8 62.57 -5.40 20.56
C PRO A 8 62.48 -6.72 19.79
N VAL A 9 62.60 -7.83 20.52
CA VAL A 9 62.45 -9.19 19.98
C VAL A 9 61.12 -9.23 19.24
N ALA A 10 61.16 -9.43 17.93
CA ALA A 10 59.98 -9.61 17.12
C ALA A 10 59.14 -10.74 17.74
N VAL A 11 57.93 -10.41 18.18
CA VAL A 11 57.00 -11.39 18.76
C VAL A 11 56.78 -12.44 17.70
N THR A 12 57.25 -13.65 17.95
CA THR A 12 57.20 -14.74 16.97
C THR A 12 55.73 -15.14 16.81
N PRO A 13 55.20 -15.18 15.57
CA PRO A 13 53.80 -15.53 15.35
C PRO A 13 53.47 -16.92 15.90
N SER A 14 52.29 -17.05 16.53
CA SER A 14 51.84 -18.32 17.11
C SER A 14 51.47 -19.39 16.08
N LEU A 15 51.26 -18.98 14.83
CA LEU A 15 50.85 -19.79 13.69
C LEU A 15 51.71 -19.45 12.47
N SER A 16 51.87 -20.39 11.54
CA SER A 16 52.39 -20.05 10.22
C SER A 16 51.43 -19.10 9.48
N LEU A 17 51.96 -18.29 8.55
CA LEU A 17 51.14 -17.36 7.74
C LEU A 17 50.03 -18.11 6.97
N PHE A 18 50.33 -19.33 6.50
CA PHE A 18 49.36 -20.20 5.85
C PHE A 18 48.23 -20.62 6.80
N GLU A 19 48.54 -21.09 8.01
CA GLU A 19 47.54 -21.48 9.01
C GLU A 19 46.69 -20.29 9.45
N PHE A 20 47.31 -19.12 9.62
CA PHE A 20 46.59 -17.89 9.92
C PHE A 20 45.57 -17.55 8.83
N LYS A 21 46.00 -17.54 7.55
CA LYS A 21 45.14 -17.26 6.40
C LYS A 21 43.99 -18.25 6.28
N THR A 22 44.24 -19.53 6.54
CA THR A 22 43.22 -20.58 6.55
C THR A 22 42.20 -20.33 7.67
N LYS A 23 42.65 -20.14 8.92
CA LYS A 23 41.75 -19.86 10.05
C LYS A 23 40.96 -18.56 9.88
N PHE A 24 41.57 -17.52 9.30
CA PHE A 24 40.87 -16.27 8.97
C PHE A 24 39.75 -16.53 7.95
N THR A 25 40.05 -17.25 6.87
CA THR A 25 39.09 -17.59 5.83
C THR A 25 37.93 -18.45 6.37
N ASP A 26 38.21 -19.43 7.23
CA ASP A 26 37.16 -20.27 7.83
C ASP A 26 36.28 -19.50 8.82
N HIS A 27 36.87 -18.55 9.56
CA HIS A 27 36.07 -17.63 10.37
C HIS A 27 35.16 -16.75 9.50
N MET A 28 35.66 -16.22 8.39
CA MET A 28 34.83 -15.46 7.43
C MET A 28 33.64 -16.26 6.91
N LYS A 29 33.86 -17.55 6.56
CA LYS A 29 32.77 -18.46 6.16
C LYS A 29 31.73 -18.63 7.27
N THR A 30 32.19 -18.82 8.50
CA THR A 30 31.30 -18.96 9.67
C THR A 30 30.43 -17.72 9.86
N CYS A 31 31.02 -16.53 9.77
CA CYS A 31 30.29 -15.26 9.83
C CYS A 31 29.26 -15.13 8.69
N ALA A 32 29.63 -15.52 7.46
CA ALA A 32 28.73 -15.48 6.32
C ALA A 32 27.53 -16.45 6.46
N ILE A 33 27.77 -17.69 6.91
CA ILE A 33 26.72 -18.67 7.18
C ILE A 33 25.77 -18.18 8.27
N PHE A 34 26.31 -17.61 9.35
CA PHE A 34 25.52 -17.02 10.43
C PHE A 34 24.59 -15.92 9.91
N LYS A 35 25.12 -14.99 9.11
CA LYS A 35 24.34 -13.91 8.50
C LYS A 35 23.19 -14.45 7.66
N LEU A 36 23.48 -15.35 6.72
CA LEU A 36 22.48 -15.93 5.82
C LEU A 36 21.37 -16.67 6.58
N THR A 37 21.75 -17.45 7.59
CA THR A 37 20.80 -18.20 8.41
C THR A 37 19.90 -17.26 9.22
N SER A 38 20.48 -16.18 9.75
CA SER A 38 19.75 -15.18 10.52
C SER A 38 18.79 -14.37 9.63
N GLU A 39 19.23 -13.94 8.44
CA GLU A 39 18.37 -13.22 7.48
C GLU A 39 17.16 -14.07 7.05
N LYS A 40 17.38 -15.37 6.79
CA LYS A 40 16.27 -16.30 6.52
C LYS A 40 15.31 -16.37 7.70
N ARG A 41 15.83 -16.47 8.93
CA ARG A 41 15.01 -16.56 10.13
C ARG A 41 14.22 -15.29 10.41
N ILE A 42 14.82 -14.11 10.16
CA ILE A 42 14.14 -12.81 10.26
C ILE A 42 12.93 -12.80 9.31
N ALA A 43 13.13 -13.14 8.04
CA ALA A 43 12.05 -13.12 7.05
C ALA A 43 10.88 -14.04 7.41
N GLU A 44 11.18 -15.24 7.95
CA GLU A 44 10.15 -16.16 8.46
C GLU A 44 9.34 -15.56 9.61
N LEU A 45 10.00 -14.88 10.55
CA LEU A 45 9.35 -14.32 11.74
C LEU A 45 8.58 -13.02 11.42
N GLU A 46 9.08 -12.20 10.50
CA GLU A 46 8.38 -11.01 10.00
C GLU A 46 7.05 -11.40 9.34
N LEU A 47 7.02 -12.49 8.57
CA LEU A 47 5.80 -13.01 7.96
C LEU A 47 4.77 -13.48 9.01
N ASN A 48 5.24 -14.00 10.14
CA ASN A 48 4.39 -14.47 11.24
C ASN A 48 4.00 -13.35 12.24
N ASN A 49 4.49 -12.12 12.06
CA ASN A 49 4.33 -11.00 13.00
C ASN A 49 4.73 -11.33 14.45
N ASP A 50 5.73 -12.19 14.66
CA ASP A 50 6.19 -12.58 16.00
C ASP A 50 7.25 -11.59 16.51
N HIS A 51 6.78 -10.44 16.99
CA HIS A 51 7.65 -9.35 17.44
C HIS A 51 8.53 -9.74 18.65
N ASP A 52 8.03 -10.60 19.54
CA ASP A 52 8.79 -11.03 20.72
C ASP A 52 9.98 -11.89 20.36
N VAL A 53 9.79 -12.84 19.44
CA VAL A 53 10.89 -13.69 18.96
C VAL A 53 11.85 -12.88 18.09
N LEU A 54 11.38 -11.93 17.28
CA LEU A 54 12.24 -11.04 16.49
C LEU A 54 13.15 -10.17 17.38
N ILE A 55 12.61 -9.59 18.46
CA ILE A 55 13.41 -8.81 19.41
C ILE A 55 14.55 -9.66 19.98
N LYS A 56 14.23 -10.86 20.48
CA LYS A 56 15.22 -11.78 21.03
C LYS A 56 16.28 -12.17 19.99
N LEU A 57 15.86 -12.43 18.75
CA LEU A 57 16.77 -12.79 17.66
C LEU A 57 17.75 -11.65 17.36
N TYR A 58 17.27 -10.42 17.20
CA TYR A 58 18.14 -9.28 16.95
C TYR A 58 19.13 -9.03 18.10
N GLU A 59 18.68 -9.14 19.35
CA GLU A 59 19.55 -9.01 20.52
C GLU A 59 20.65 -10.09 20.53
N GLN A 60 20.29 -11.34 20.24
CA GLN A 60 21.26 -12.44 20.09
C GLN A 60 22.24 -12.18 18.95
N MET A 61 21.75 -11.74 17.78
CA MET A 61 22.60 -11.42 16.63
C MET A 61 23.61 -10.33 16.94
N MET A 62 23.19 -9.27 17.63
CA MET A 62 24.08 -8.20 18.04
C MET A 62 25.18 -8.70 18.98
N VAL A 63 24.87 -9.61 19.91
CA VAL A 63 25.87 -10.26 20.77
C VAL A 63 26.85 -11.09 19.94
N THR A 64 26.34 -11.91 19.02
CA THR A 64 27.19 -12.75 18.15
C THR A 64 28.11 -11.91 17.26
N ILE A 65 27.61 -10.85 16.63
CA ILE A 65 28.41 -9.96 15.77
C ILE A 65 29.48 -9.22 16.58
N ARG A 66 29.17 -8.76 17.79
CA ARG A 66 30.21 -8.19 18.69
C ARG A 66 31.31 -9.22 18.98
N GLY A 67 30.95 -10.47 19.23
CA GLY A 67 31.91 -11.57 19.37
C GLY A 67 32.77 -11.78 18.12
N GLN A 68 32.18 -11.74 16.93
CA GLN A 68 32.90 -11.82 15.66
C GLN A 68 33.86 -10.64 15.46
N ILE A 69 33.44 -9.42 15.80
CA ILE A 69 34.31 -8.23 15.78
C ILE A 69 35.51 -8.42 16.72
N THR A 70 35.30 -8.92 17.94
CA THR A 70 36.39 -9.19 18.88
C THR A 70 37.37 -10.23 18.34
N VAL A 71 36.89 -11.29 17.68
CA VAL A 71 37.76 -12.28 17.01
C VAL A 71 38.58 -11.64 15.90
N TYR A 72 37.97 -10.79 15.06
CA TYR A 72 38.71 -10.07 14.02
C TYR A 72 39.73 -9.07 14.59
N GLN A 73 39.42 -8.40 15.70
CA GLN A 73 40.36 -7.52 16.38
C GLN A 73 41.57 -8.30 16.92
N GLY A 74 41.35 -9.48 17.51
CA GLY A 74 42.44 -10.37 17.92
C GLY A 74 43.31 -10.81 16.74
N LYS A 75 42.68 -11.15 15.60
CA LYS A 75 43.38 -11.48 14.35
C LYS A 75 44.15 -10.29 13.77
N LEU A 76 43.65 -9.06 13.94
CA LEU A 76 44.34 -7.85 13.50
C LEU A 76 45.62 -7.62 14.31
N THR A 77 45.60 -7.87 15.61
CA THR A 77 46.79 -7.79 16.46
C THR A 77 47.78 -8.91 16.11
N GLU A 78 47.31 -10.14 15.91
CA GLU A 78 48.17 -11.25 15.49
C GLU A 78 48.81 -10.99 14.11
N ALA A 79 48.10 -10.33 13.20
CA ALA A 79 48.60 -9.92 11.90
C ALA A 79 49.85 -9.02 11.96
N GLU A 80 50.05 -8.28 13.06
CA GLU A 80 51.19 -7.37 13.22
C GLU A 80 52.53 -8.10 13.30
N SER A 81 52.50 -9.38 13.69
CA SER A 81 53.67 -10.26 13.86
C SER A 81 54.19 -10.87 12.55
N TYR A 82 53.45 -10.74 11.45
CA TYR A 82 53.91 -11.17 10.13
C TYR A 82 54.55 -9.99 9.39
N GLU A 83 55.78 -10.14 8.92
CA GLU A 83 56.42 -9.14 8.05
C GLU A 83 55.93 -9.25 6.60
N GLU A 84 55.73 -10.49 6.13
CA GLU A 84 55.25 -10.78 4.78
C GLU A 84 53.72 -10.59 4.70
N ASP A 85 53.25 -9.83 3.70
CA ASP A 85 51.82 -9.60 3.41
C ASP A 85 51.02 -8.86 4.50
N LYS A 86 51.72 -8.23 5.45
CA LYS A 86 51.15 -7.51 6.60
C LYS A 86 50.06 -6.53 6.21
N GLU A 87 50.38 -5.57 5.33
CA GLU A 87 49.48 -4.48 4.97
C GLU A 87 48.20 -5.00 4.30
N THR A 88 48.34 -5.94 3.36
CA THR A 88 47.21 -6.57 2.67
C THR A 88 46.30 -7.28 3.66
N LEU A 89 46.88 -8.06 4.58
CA LEU A 89 46.17 -8.88 5.53
C LEU A 89 45.46 -8.01 6.59
N GLN A 90 46.13 -6.98 7.10
CA GLN A 90 45.53 -5.96 7.96
C GLN A 90 44.40 -5.20 7.23
N GLY A 91 44.59 -4.82 5.97
CA GLY A 91 43.57 -4.17 5.15
C GLY A 91 42.32 -5.02 4.97
N ARG A 92 42.48 -6.33 4.74
CA ARG A 92 41.37 -7.29 4.65
C ARG A 92 40.64 -7.44 5.98
N ILE A 93 41.35 -7.60 7.09
CA ILE A 93 40.74 -7.74 8.43
C ILE A 93 39.99 -6.47 8.81
N ASN A 94 40.57 -5.28 8.57
CA ASN A 94 39.91 -4.01 8.84
C ASN A 94 38.63 -3.82 8.03
N THR A 95 38.62 -4.27 6.77
CA THR A 95 37.42 -4.26 5.93
C THR A 95 36.32 -5.14 6.52
N GLU A 96 36.67 -6.32 7.04
CA GLU A 96 35.71 -7.22 7.69
C GLU A 96 35.16 -6.64 9.01
N ILE A 97 36.01 -6.02 9.83
CA ILE A 97 35.56 -5.30 11.04
C ILE A 97 34.59 -4.18 10.66
N ALA A 98 34.91 -3.38 9.65
CA ALA A 98 34.06 -2.28 9.19
C ALA A 98 32.73 -2.79 8.62
N ARG A 99 32.72 -3.95 7.96
CA ARG A 99 31.49 -4.62 7.51
C ARG A 99 30.62 -5.05 8.68
N GLN A 100 31.19 -5.73 9.66
CA GLN A 100 30.47 -6.20 10.86
C GLN A 100 29.91 -5.04 11.71
N LYS A 101 30.66 -3.94 11.84
CA LYS A 101 30.17 -2.73 12.52
C LYS A 101 28.94 -2.12 11.83
N ARG A 102 28.96 -2.02 10.50
CA ARG A 102 27.80 -1.55 9.71
C ARG A 102 26.58 -2.47 9.88
N GLU A 103 26.79 -3.78 9.94
CA GLU A 103 25.71 -4.73 10.21
C GLU A 103 25.15 -4.56 11.63
N LEU A 104 26.00 -4.33 12.63
CA LEU A 104 25.58 -4.04 14.00
C LEU A 104 24.71 -2.78 14.08
N GLU A 105 25.10 -1.70 13.41
CA GLU A 105 24.33 -0.44 13.35
C GLU A 105 22.97 -0.67 12.71
N LYS A 106 22.91 -1.42 11.61
CA LYS A 106 21.64 -1.79 10.96
C LYS A 106 20.73 -2.57 11.90
N LEU A 107 21.26 -3.56 12.62
CA LEU A 107 20.48 -4.35 13.59
C LEU A 107 19.98 -3.52 14.76
N GLN A 108 20.74 -2.53 15.22
CA GLN A 108 20.29 -1.61 16.28
C GLN A 108 19.06 -0.80 15.82
N LEU A 109 19.08 -0.28 14.60
CA LEU A 109 17.94 0.44 14.03
C LEU A 109 16.72 -0.47 13.87
N GLN A 110 16.91 -1.70 13.38
CA GLN A 110 15.85 -2.69 13.25
C GLN A 110 15.26 -3.09 14.61
N LEU A 111 16.10 -3.26 15.63
CA LEU A 111 15.68 -3.57 16.99
C LEU A 111 14.83 -2.44 17.60
N LEU A 112 15.21 -1.18 17.39
CA LEU A 112 14.42 -0.04 17.83
C LEU A 112 13.06 -0.02 17.12
N GLN A 113 13.07 -0.22 15.79
CA GLN A 113 11.86 -0.23 14.99
C GLN A 113 10.89 -1.34 15.43
N ILE A 114 11.38 -2.57 15.65
CA ILE A 114 10.52 -3.70 16.04
C ILE A 114 9.98 -3.54 17.47
N LYS A 115 10.74 -2.93 18.38
CA LYS A 115 10.26 -2.58 19.73
C LYS A 115 9.14 -1.54 19.66
N SER A 116 9.30 -0.51 18.82
CA SER A 116 8.25 0.46 18.56
C SER A 116 7.01 -0.18 17.94
N LEU A 117 7.18 -1.08 16.96
CA LEU A 117 6.04 -1.82 16.36
C LEU A 117 5.32 -2.66 17.41
N LYS A 118 6.04 -3.43 18.23
CA LYS A 118 5.45 -4.20 19.33
C LYS A 118 4.59 -3.33 20.25
N PHE A 119 5.13 -2.18 20.66
CA PHE A 119 4.39 -1.20 21.45
C PHE A 119 3.11 -0.76 20.74
N LEU A 120 3.19 -0.34 19.47
CA LEU A 120 2.03 0.09 18.70
C LEU A 120 0.96 -1.01 18.56
N PHE A 121 1.36 -2.27 18.39
CA PHE A 121 0.42 -3.39 18.34
C PHE A 121 -0.28 -3.68 19.66
N SER A 122 0.31 -3.29 20.80
CA SER A 122 -0.29 -3.43 22.12
C SER A 122 -1.37 -2.39 22.43
N LEU A 123 -1.37 -1.27 21.69
CA LEU A 123 -2.33 -0.18 21.89
C LEU A 123 -3.72 -0.53 21.33
N ASN A 124 -4.75 -0.07 22.03
CA ASN A 124 -6.10 -0.08 21.48
C ASN A 124 -6.25 1.00 20.37
N PRO A 125 -7.30 0.98 19.53
CA PRO A 125 -7.41 1.92 18.41
C PRO A 125 -7.38 3.40 18.79
N LEU A 126 -7.93 3.77 19.94
CA LEU A 126 -7.95 5.17 20.40
C LEU A 126 -6.55 5.59 20.88
N GLU A 127 -5.88 4.75 21.68
CA GLU A 127 -4.50 4.98 22.10
C GLU A 127 -3.53 5.04 20.91
N LEU A 128 -3.70 4.13 19.95
CA LEU A 128 -2.91 4.08 18.73
C LEU A 128 -3.03 5.39 17.94
N PHE A 129 -4.26 5.91 17.82
CA PHE A 129 -4.49 7.19 17.17
C PHE A 129 -3.86 8.35 17.96
N GLN A 130 -4.01 8.38 19.29
CA GLN A 130 -3.40 9.42 20.12
C GLN A 130 -1.87 9.41 20.05
N GLU A 131 -1.26 8.24 20.01
CA GLU A 131 0.18 8.09 19.80
C GLU A 131 0.58 8.59 18.41
N ALA A 132 -0.19 8.25 17.38
CA ALA A 132 0.03 8.74 16.02
C ALA A 132 -0.04 10.27 15.93
N LEU A 133 -0.93 10.94 16.69
CA LEU A 133 -1.01 12.39 16.74
C LEU A 133 0.20 13.04 17.42
N LYS A 134 0.71 12.41 18.49
CA LYS A 134 1.80 12.97 19.31
C LYS A 134 3.18 12.72 18.71
N ASN A 135 3.36 11.61 17.99
CA ASN A 135 4.66 11.11 17.58
C ASN A 135 4.71 10.81 16.08
N LYS A 136 5.47 11.63 15.36
CA LYS A 136 5.68 11.49 13.91
C LYS A 136 6.26 10.13 13.52
N SER A 137 7.21 9.60 14.29
CA SER A 137 7.82 8.29 14.02
C SER A 137 6.80 7.17 14.17
N SER A 138 5.94 7.24 15.18
CA SER A 138 4.83 6.31 15.36
C SER A 138 3.83 6.41 14.20
N ALA A 139 3.46 7.62 13.76
CA ALA A 139 2.61 7.82 12.60
C ALA A 139 3.17 7.17 11.33
N LEU A 140 4.47 7.35 11.06
CA LEU A 140 5.16 6.73 9.93
C LEU A 140 5.13 5.20 9.99
N LEU A 141 5.33 4.61 11.17
CA LEU A 141 5.27 3.16 11.36
C LEU A 141 3.86 2.60 11.17
N ILE A 142 2.85 3.29 11.69
CA ILE A 142 1.44 2.92 11.52
C ILE A 142 1.09 2.92 10.04
N ILE A 143 1.42 3.99 9.31
CA ILE A 143 1.14 4.15 7.88
C ILE A 143 1.78 3.05 7.04
N LYS A 144 3.01 2.65 7.36
CA LYS A 144 3.75 1.60 6.64
C LYS A 144 3.25 0.19 6.96
N ASN A 145 2.45 0.01 8.02
CA ASN A 145 1.93 -1.29 8.44
C ASN A 145 0.43 -1.41 8.17
N SER A 146 0.04 -2.28 7.23
CA SER A 146 -1.35 -2.48 6.81
C SER A 146 -2.30 -2.84 7.95
N THR A 147 -1.84 -3.62 8.94
CA THR A 147 -2.66 -4.06 10.07
C THR A 147 -2.91 -2.93 11.07
N LEU A 148 -1.90 -2.08 11.32
CA LEU A 148 -2.05 -0.93 12.20
C LEU A 148 -2.91 0.16 11.56
N ILE A 149 -2.63 0.53 10.30
CA ILE A 149 -3.40 1.58 9.63
C ILE A 149 -4.87 1.20 9.43
N ALA A 150 -5.19 -0.09 9.28
CA ALA A 150 -6.58 -0.56 9.21
C ALA A 150 -7.40 -0.24 10.48
N LYS A 151 -6.74 -0.06 11.64
CA LYS A 151 -7.40 0.36 12.89
C LYS A 151 -7.68 1.87 12.93
N ILE A 152 -7.10 2.65 12.01
CA ILE A 152 -7.29 4.10 11.92
C ILE A 152 -8.38 4.40 10.90
N SER A 153 -9.43 5.12 11.34
CA SER A 153 -10.52 5.56 10.47
C SER A 153 -10.05 6.62 9.47
N ASN A 154 -10.82 6.78 8.40
CA ASN A 154 -10.54 7.75 7.35
C ASN A 154 -10.45 9.20 7.88
N ASP A 155 -11.34 9.59 8.80
CA ASP A 155 -11.35 10.94 9.36
C ASP A 155 -10.12 11.20 10.24
N GLN A 156 -9.67 10.16 10.97
CA GLN A 156 -8.49 10.23 11.82
C GLN A 156 -7.18 10.37 11.01
N MET A 157 -7.12 9.79 9.80
CA MET A 157 -5.92 9.89 8.95
C MET A 157 -5.52 11.33 8.67
N LEU A 158 -6.49 12.22 8.46
CA LEU A 158 -6.26 13.64 8.16
C LEU A 158 -5.60 14.41 9.31
N LEU A 159 -5.71 13.89 10.54
CA LEU A 159 -5.22 14.55 11.75
C LEU A 159 -3.80 14.12 12.11
N MET A 160 -3.34 12.97 11.62
CA MET A 160 -2.00 12.42 11.92
C MET A 160 -0.96 12.71 10.82
N THR A 161 -1.14 13.80 10.07
CA THR A 161 -0.28 14.12 8.92
C THR A 161 1.06 14.73 9.31
N HIS A 162 1.15 15.35 10.50
CA HIS A 162 2.33 16.10 10.99
C HIS A 162 2.82 17.17 10.01
N GLN A 163 1.97 17.61 9.07
CA GLN A 163 2.35 18.47 7.94
C GLN A 163 3.56 17.93 7.15
N ASP A 164 3.76 16.61 7.18
CA ASP A 164 4.88 15.96 6.52
C ASP A 164 4.47 15.48 5.12
N PRO A 165 5.15 15.90 4.05
CA PRO A 165 4.78 15.53 2.69
C PRO A 165 4.83 14.01 2.42
N GLU A 166 5.75 13.27 3.03
CA GLU A 166 5.85 11.82 2.84
C GLU A 166 4.70 11.09 3.52
N ILE A 167 4.31 11.53 4.72
CA ILE A 167 3.12 11.04 5.42
C ILE A 167 1.87 11.32 4.58
N ILE A 168 1.71 12.56 4.10
CA ILE A 168 0.53 12.96 3.31
C ILE A 168 0.41 12.13 2.03
N LYS A 169 1.52 11.92 1.30
CA LYS A 169 1.55 11.05 0.10
C LYS A 169 1.23 9.60 0.40
N SER A 170 1.74 9.09 1.53
CA SER A 170 1.47 7.72 1.95
C SER A 170 0.00 7.53 2.32
N LEU A 171 -0.58 8.49 3.05
CA LEU A 171 -2.02 8.49 3.37
C LEU A 171 -2.89 8.58 2.12
N ALA A 172 -2.55 9.43 1.15
CA ALA A 172 -3.24 9.47 -0.15
C ALA A 172 -3.23 8.11 -0.86
N SER A 173 -2.10 7.38 -0.78
CA SER A 173 -1.97 6.04 -1.34
C SER A 173 -2.83 5.01 -0.60
N ILE A 174 -2.95 5.11 0.72
CA ILE A 174 -3.81 4.24 1.52
C ILE A 174 -5.28 4.54 1.27
N VAL A 175 -5.67 5.80 1.19
CA VAL A 175 -7.05 6.21 0.89
C VAL A 175 -7.47 5.68 -0.48
N ALA A 176 -6.56 5.68 -1.45
CA ALA A 176 -6.83 5.15 -2.79
C ALA A 176 -7.07 3.63 -2.86
N THR A 177 -6.62 2.86 -1.87
CA THR A 177 -6.86 1.42 -1.79
C THR A 177 -8.05 1.05 -0.92
N ARG A 178 -8.59 2.01 -0.15
CA ARG A 178 -9.82 1.84 0.63
C ARG A 178 -11.04 1.94 -0.27
N GLU A 179 -12.15 1.46 0.26
CA GLU A 179 -13.45 1.61 -0.38
C GLU A 179 -13.76 3.10 -0.62
N TYR A 180 -14.24 3.40 -1.83
CA TYR A 180 -14.63 4.76 -2.20
C TYR A 180 -15.96 5.11 -1.54
N THR A 181 -15.94 6.11 -0.68
CA THR A 181 -17.09 6.57 0.11
C THR A 181 -17.33 8.07 -0.10
N PHE A 182 -18.44 8.59 0.41
CA PHE A 182 -18.75 10.03 0.34
C PHE A 182 -17.69 10.91 1.05
N ALA A 183 -16.94 10.34 2.00
CA ALA A 183 -15.85 11.03 2.68
C ALA A 183 -14.58 11.09 1.82
N THR A 184 -14.40 10.14 0.89
CA THR A 184 -13.18 9.98 0.08
C THR A 184 -12.80 11.25 -0.71
N PRO A 185 -13.71 11.93 -1.44
CA PRO A 185 -13.39 13.19 -2.10
C PRO A 185 -12.91 14.29 -1.14
N ASN A 186 -13.55 14.39 0.03
CA ASN A 186 -13.21 15.41 1.04
C ASN A 186 -11.83 15.15 1.64
N ILE A 187 -11.47 13.88 1.83
CA ILE A 187 -10.15 13.48 2.32
C ILE A 187 -9.07 13.84 1.30
N PHE A 188 -9.27 13.51 0.02
CA PHE A 188 -8.32 13.93 -1.03
C PHE A 188 -8.21 15.45 -1.13
N ALA A 189 -9.33 16.18 -1.03
CA ALA A 189 -9.33 17.64 -1.00
C ALA A 189 -8.50 18.20 0.17
N ALA A 190 -8.71 17.68 1.38
CA ALA A 190 -7.96 18.08 2.56
C ALA A 190 -6.46 17.75 2.43
N LEU A 191 -6.09 16.58 1.92
CA LEU A 191 -4.68 16.21 1.69
C LEU A 191 -4.01 17.14 0.66
N LYS A 192 -4.71 17.51 -0.42
CA LYS A 192 -4.19 18.47 -1.43
C LYS A 192 -3.91 19.84 -0.81
N GLN A 193 -4.75 20.30 0.11
CA GLN A 193 -4.56 21.58 0.80
C GLN A 193 -3.37 21.60 1.76
N GLN A 194 -2.97 20.44 2.29
CA GLN A 194 -1.83 20.33 3.21
C GLN A 194 -0.47 20.32 2.51
N VAL A 195 -0.44 20.30 1.17
CA VAL A 195 0.77 20.23 0.37
C VAL A 195 0.95 21.50 -0.44
N GLN A 196 2.13 22.12 -0.31
CA GLN A 196 2.47 23.34 -1.04
C GLN A 196 3.13 23.05 -2.40
N ALA A 197 3.88 21.95 -2.52
CA ALA A 197 4.65 21.64 -3.72
C ALA A 197 3.76 21.02 -4.81
N GLU A 198 3.82 21.58 -6.02
CA GLU A 198 3.07 21.09 -7.18
C GLU A 198 3.31 19.60 -7.49
N PRO A 199 4.55 19.06 -7.44
CA PRO A 199 4.79 17.63 -7.67
C PRO A 199 4.07 16.73 -6.68
N ASP A 200 4.02 17.13 -5.40
CA ASP A 200 3.35 16.35 -4.37
C ASP A 200 1.81 16.43 -4.51
N GLN A 201 1.26 17.57 -4.94
CA GLN A 201 -0.15 17.69 -5.29
C GLN A 201 -0.53 16.77 -6.46
N ARG A 202 0.32 16.70 -7.49
CA ARG A 202 0.11 15.79 -8.64
C ARG A 202 0.02 14.33 -8.19
N ILE A 203 0.88 13.89 -7.27
CA ILE A 203 0.82 12.53 -6.70
C ILE A 203 -0.54 12.28 -6.04
N ILE A 204 -1.07 13.24 -5.27
CA ILE A 204 -2.38 13.08 -4.62
C ILE A 204 -3.51 12.98 -5.66
N VAL A 205 -3.47 13.81 -6.71
CA VAL A 205 -4.44 13.76 -7.83
C VAL A 205 -4.37 12.44 -8.58
N GLU A 206 -3.18 11.88 -8.79
CA GLU A 206 -3.00 10.56 -9.39
C GLU A 206 -3.64 9.46 -8.53
N LYS A 207 -3.46 9.52 -7.20
CA LYS A 207 -4.08 8.57 -6.25
C LYS A 207 -5.59 8.69 -6.20
N GLU A 208 -6.13 9.91 -6.24
CA GLU A 208 -7.56 10.16 -6.34
C GLU A 208 -8.14 9.54 -7.63
N ASN A 209 -7.49 9.75 -8.77
CA ASN A 209 -7.91 9.14 -10.04
C ASN A 209 -7.80 7.61 -10.03
N ALA A 210 -6.81 7.04 -9.34
CA ALA A 210 -6.71 5.60 -9.17
C ALA A 210 -7.90 5.04 -8.36
N ALA A 211 -8.29 5.71 -7.27
CA ALA A 211 -9.45 5.34 -6.46
C ALA A 211 -10.76 5.40 -7.28
N ILE A 212 -10.94 6.49 -8.04
CA ILE A 212 -12.10 6.67 -8.93
C ILE A 212 -12.11 5.60 -10.03
N ARG A 213 -10.94 5.27 -10.60
CA ARG A 213 -10.83 4.21 -11.61
C ARG A 213 -11.32 2.86 -11.07
N ASP A 214 -10.93 2.49 -9.86
CA ASP A 214 -11.40 1.25 -9.22
C ASP A 214 -12.93 1.26 -9.03
N LEU A 215 -13.49 2.38 -8.56
CA LEU A 215 -14.95 2.56 -8.47
C LEU A 215 -15.63 2.38 -9.83
N LEU A 216 -15.13 3.03 -10.88
CA LEU A 216 -15.70 2.93 -12.24
C LEU A 216 -15.64 1.50 -12.78
N LEU A 217 -14.56 0.76 -12.51
CA LEU A 217 -14.45 -0.67 -12.88
C LEU A 217 -15.47 -1.52 -12.13
N LYS A 218 -15.70 -1.27 -10.83
CA LYS A 218 -16.74 -1.95 -10.04
C LYS A 218 -18.13 -1.67 -10.59
N ILE A 219 -18.44 -0.41 -10.92
CA ILE A 219 -19.72 -0.04 -11.56
C ILE A 219 -19.86 -0.74 -12.91
N ASN A 220 -18.82 -0.75 -13.73
CA ASN A 220 -18.86 -1.43 -15.03
C ASN A 220 -19.16 -2.93 -14.88
N ASN A 221 -18.44 -3.62 -13.99
CA ASN A 221 -18.63 -5.03 -13.71
C ASN A 221 -20.05 -5.33 -13.17
N TYR A 222 -20.58 -4.44 -12.33
CA TYR A 222 -21.93 -4.53 -11.82
C TYR A 222 -22.98 -4.46 -12.94
N LEU A 223 -22.86 -3.46 -13.82
CA LEU A 223 -23.74 -3.30 -14.98
C LEU A 223 -23.65 -4.51 -15.92
N ASP A 224 -22.44 -5.00 -16.18
CA ASP A 224 -22.22 -6.17 -17.04
C ASP A 224 -22.89 -7.43 -16.48
N LYS A 225 -22.73 -7.69 -15.17
CA LYS A 225 -23.42 -8.79 -14.47
C LYS A 225 -24.94 -8.66 -14.52
N LYS A 226 -25.47 -7.45 -14.33
CA LYS A 226 -26.92 -7.18 -14.40
C LYS A 226 -27.46 -7.46 -15.80
N ILE A 227 -26.76 -6.99 -16.85
CA ILE A 227 -27.10 -7.26 -18.24
C ILE A 227 -26.99 -8.76 -18.57
N GLU A 228 -25.99 -9.48 -18.04
CA GLU A 228 -25.90 -10.94 -18.22
C GLU A 228 -27.08 -11.70 -17.62
N LYS A 229 -27.44 -11.39 -16.37
CA LYS A 229 -28.57 -12.02 -15.69
C LYS A 229 -29.88 -11.78 -16.43
N ALA A 230 -30.06 -10.55 -16.91
CA ALA A 230 -31.15 -10.16 -17.79
C ALA A 230 -31.24 -11.08 -19.02
N VAL A 231 -30.15 -11.22 -19.79
CA VAL A 231 -30.13 -12.03 -21.02
C VAL A 231 -30.36 -13.52 -20.75
N LYS A 232 -29.88 -14.06 -19.62
CA LYS A 232 -30.00 -15.49 -19.28
C LYS A 232 -31.38 -15.86 -18.70
N GLY A 233 -32.01 -14.95 -17.96
CA GLY A 233 -33.21 -15.24 -17.16
C GLY A 233 -34.54 -15.12 -17.91
N ASN A 234 -34.58 -14.47 -19.09
CA ASN A 234 -35.82 -14.17 -19.83
C ASN A 234 -36.93 -13.51 -18.97
N ALA A 235 -36.60 -12.92 -17.81
CA ALA A 235 -37.55 -12.50 -16.79
C ALA A 235 -37.26 -11.08 -16.25
N ASN A 236 -38.27 -10.21 -16.35
CA ASN A 236 -38.43 -8.88 -15.72
C ASN A 236 -37.41 -7.78 -16.11
N PRO A 237 -37.76 -6.48 -15.98
CA PRO A 237 -37.78 -5.44 -17.03
C PRO A 237 -36.42 -5.03 -17.63
N TRP A 238 -35.34 -5.65 -17.16
CA TRP A 238 -33.99 -5.56 -17.70
C TRP A 238 -33.69 -6.67 -18.72
N ALA A 239 -34.44 -7.78 -18.66
CA ALA A 239 -34.15 -9.04 -19.35
C ALA A 239 -34.45 -9.04 -20.84
N LEU A 240 -35.52 -8.38 -21.27
CA LEU A 240 -35.94 -8.41 -22.66
C LEU A 240 -36.70 -7.12 -22.92
N GLY A 241 -36.11 -6.25 -23.73
CA GLY A 241 -36.85 -5.23 -24.46
C GLY A 241 -37.87 -4.43 -23.65
N TYR A 242 -37.51 -3.17 -23.41
CA TYR A 242 -38.34 -2.18 -24.08
C TYR A 242 -38.46 -2.63 -25.54
N PHE A 243 -39.58 -3.23 -25.92
CA PHE A 243 -39.89 -3.47 -27.33
C PHE A 243 -39.92 -2.08 -27.98
N GLY A 244 -38.78 -1.66 -28.54
CA GLY A 244 -38.58 -0.31 -29.10
C GLY A 244 -37.46 0.56 -28.49
N SER A 245 -36.65 0.10 -27.52
CA SER A 245 -35.45 0.88 -27.16
C SER A 245 -34.50 0.94 -28.35
N ARG A 246 -34.23 2.16 -28.84
CA ARG A 246 -33.22 2.40 -29.90
C ARG A 246 -31.80 2.19 -29.40
N HIS A 247 -31.59 2.14 -28.08
CA HIS A 247 -30.28 2.01 -27.46
C HIS A 247 -29.96 0.54 -27.21
N GLN A 248 -28.90 0.07 -27.86
CA GLN A 248 -28.47 -1.32 -27.82
C GLN A 248 -26.99 -1.39 -27.46
N LEU A 249 -26.63 -2.36 -26.63
CA LEU A 249 -25.25 -2.69 -26.32
C LEU A 249 -24.87 -4.00 -26.99
N ASP A 250 -23.69 -4.03 -27.60
CA ASP A 250 -23.13 -5.24 -28.18
C ASP A 250 -22.61 -6.16 -27.07
N LYS A 251 -22.98 -7.45 -27.14
CA LYS A 251 -22.57 -8.48 -26.20
C LYS A 251 -22.30 -9.79 -26.94
N GLY A 252 -21.04 -9.98 -27.35
CA GLY A 252 -20.68 -11.02 -28.32
C GLY A 252 -21.45 -10.78 -29.62
N ASP A 253 -22.12 -11.81 -30.12
CA ASP A 253 -22.91 -11.73 -31.37
C ASP A 253 -24.34 -11.20 -31.17
N LYS A 254 -24.70 -10.76 -29.96
CA LYS A 254 -26.07 -10.31 -29.63
C LYS A 254 -26.10 -8.83 -29.30
N LYS A 255 -27.14 -8.15 -29.81
CA LYS A 255 -27.49 -6.79 -29.39
C LYS A 255 -28.52 -6.85 -28.28
N VAL A 256 -28.20 -6.23 -27.14
CA VAL A 256 -29.07 -6.21 -25.96
C VAL A 256 -29.69 -4.82 -25.83
N PRO A 257 -31.03 -4.67 -25.95
CA PRO A 257 -31.68 -3.39 -25.72
C PRO A 257 -31.58 -3.02 -24.24
N VAL A 258 -31.16 -1.78 -23.96
CA VAL A 258 -31.03 -1.26 -22.60
C VAL A 258 -31.70 0.11 -22.47
N PRO A 259 -32.03 0.56 -21.24
CA PRO A 259 -32.45 1.93 -21.02
C PRO A 259 -31.39 2.93 -21.47
N GLN A 260 -31.83 4.08 -22.02
CA GLN A 260 -30.94 5.16 -22.47
C GLN A 260 -29.90 5.56 -21.40
N GLY A 261 -30.31 5.71 -20.14
CA GLY A 261 -29.36 6.06 -19.07
C GLY A 261 -28.27 5.00 -18.85
N ILE A 262 -28.58 3.70 -19.01
CA ILE A 262 -27.57 2.63 -18.90
C ILE A 262 -26.64 2.64 -20.12
N TYR A 263 -27.19 2.91 -21.30
CA TYR A 263 -26.41 3.09 -22.52
C TYR A 263 -25.41 4.25 -22.38
N GLU A 264 -25.88 5.42 -21.91
CA GLU A 264 -25.05 6.61 -21.66
C GLU A 264 -23.97 6.34 -20.60
N LEU A 265 -24.32 5.68 -19.49
CA LEU A 265 -23.35 5.28 -18.47
C LEU A 265 -22.27 4.34 -19.04
N LYS A 266 -22.66 3.37 -19.88
CA LYS A 266 -21.71 2.47 -20.54
C LYS A 266 -20.85 3.20 -21.57
N GLU A 267 -21.38 4.18 -22.29
CA GLU A 267 -20.58 5.04 -23.17
C GLU A 267 -19.54 5.84 -22.39
N HIS A 268 -19.89 6.42 -21.24
CA HIS A 268 -18.92 7.11 -20.36
C HIS A 268 -17.85 6.13 -19.86
N LEU A 269 -18.25 4.93 -19.42
CA LEU A 269 -17.33 3.89 -18.97
C LEU A 269 -16.41 3.38 -20.08
N ASN A 270 -16.86 3.36 -21.35
CA ASN A 270 -16.02 3.01 -22.51
C ASN A 270 -14.91 4.04 -22.79
N GLN A 271 -14.91 5.18 -22.08
CA GLN A 271 -13.82 6.16 -22.09
C GLN A 271 -12.74 5.86 -21.03
N LEU A 272 -12.88 4.80 -20.22
CA LEU A 272 -11.82 4.32 -19.33
C LEU A 272 -10.53 4.08 -20.13
N GLY A 273 -9.44 4.69 -19.67
CA GLY A 273 -8.13 4.63 -20.35
C GLY A 273 -7.95 5.65 -21.49
N LYS A 274 -9.00 6.41 -21.87
CA LYS A 274 -8.93 7.48 -22.87
C LYS A 274 -8.95 8.87 -22.24
N ILE A 275 -9.68 9.05 -21.14
CA ILE A 275 -9.73 10.31 -20.38
C ILE A 275 -9.55 10.04 -18.88
N LEU A 276 -9.37 11.12 -18.11
CA LEU A 276 -9.22 11.03 -16.66
C LEU A 276 -10.46 10.39 -15.99
N PRO A 277 -10.26 9.44 -15.05
CA PRO A 277 -11.35 8.83 -14.28
C PRO A 277 -12.28 9.83 -13.61
N SER A 278 -11.74 10.93 -13.05
CA SER A 278 -12.55 11.99 -12.44
C SER A 278 -13.57 12.59 -13.42
N ASN A 279 -13.17 12.83 -14.67
CA ASN A 279 -14.07 13.38 -15.69
C ASN A 279 -15.19 12.40 -16.06
N ILE A 280 -14.90 11.09 -16.09
CA ILE A 280 -15.90 10.04 -16.31
C ILE A 280 -16.90 10.02 -15.15
N LEU A 281 -16.40 10.06 -13.91
CA LEU A 281 -17.25 10.07 -12.71
C LEU A 281 -18.19 11.28 -12.71
N THR A 282 -17.70 12.48 -13.00
CA THR A 282 -18.54 13.69 -13.09
C THR A 282 -19.63 13.54 -14.15
N LYS A 283 -19.30 13.01 -15.34
CA LYS A 283 -20.30 12.77 -16.40
C LYS A 283 -21.35 11.75 -15.97
N MET A 284 -20.94 10.69 -15.29
CA MET A 284 -21.87 9.67 -14.76
C MET A 284 -22.78 10.25 -13.68
N GLN A 285 -22.24 11.03 -12.73
CA GLN A 285 -23.02 11.72 -11.70
C GLN A 285 -24.06 12.67 -12.31
N ASN A 286 -23.66 13.49 -13.28
CA ASN A 286 -24.58 14.39 -13.98
C ASN A 286 -25.69 13.61 -14.72
N THR A 287 -25.32 12.52 -15.41
CA THR A 287 -26.28 11.65 -16.10
C THR A 287 -27.29 11.08 -15.10
N LEU A 288 -26.82 10.53 -13.98
CA LEU A 288 -27.67 9.96 -12.93
C LEU A 288 -28.58 11.01 -12.29
N GLN A 289 -28.05 12.19 -11.97
CA GLN A 289 -28.82 13.28 -11.38
C GLN A 289 -29.94 13.74 -12.32
N ILE A 290 -29.64 13.93 -13.62
CA ILE A 290 -30.66 14.29 -14.62
C ILE A 290 -31.76 13.22 -14.66
N LYS A 291 -31.39 11.93 -14.72
CA LYS A 291 -32.36 10.83 -14.74
C LYS A 291 -33.18 10.71 -13.46
N ASN A 292 -32.61 11.07 -12.30
CA ASN A 292 -33.30 11.07 -11.00
C ASN A 292 -34.15 12.33 -10.75
N VAL A 293 -33.85 13.46 -11.39
CA VAL A 293 -34.68 14.68 -11.33
C VAL A 293 -35.83 14.58 -12.32
N GLU A 294 -35.57 14.13 -13.55
CA GLU A 294 -36.60 13.85 -14.58
C GLU A 294 -37.64 12.81 -14.11
N SER A 295 -37.28 11.94 -13.16
CA SER A 295 -38.20 10.96 -12.56
C SER A 295 -39.03 11.51 -11.39
N LYS A 296 -38.59 12.60 -10.74
CA LYS A 296 -39.23 13.20 -9.55
C LYS A 296 -40.19 14.35 -9.84
N ASP A 297 -40.26 14.86 -11.08
CA ASP A 297 -41.25 15.85 -11.49
C ASP A 297 -42.61 15.17 -11.78
N GLU A 298 -43.35 14.90 -10.71
CA GLU A 298 -44.35 13.82 -10.65
C GLU A 298 -45.80 14.20 -11.02
N SER A 299 -46.23 15.47 -11.06
CA SER A 299 -47.68 15.73 -10.94
C SER A 299 -48.49 15.72 -12.25
N LEU A 300 -47.97 16.27 -13.34
CA LEU A 300 -48.69 16.39 -14.63
C LEU A 300 -48.18 15.40 -15.69
N PHE A 301 -46.88 15.12 -15.68
CA PHE A 301 -46.26 14.21 -16.65
C PHE A 301 -46.54 12.73 -16.33
N GLN A 302 -46.70 12.35 -15.06
CA GLN A 302 -47.10 10.98 -14.67
C GLN A 302 -48.56 10.67 -15.00
N GLN A 303 -49.47 11.65 -14.97
CA GLN A 303 -50.87 11.43 -15.36
C GLN A 303 -50.99 11.21 -16.87
N PHE A 304 -50.26 12.01 -17.65
CA PHE A 304 -50.21 11.86 -19.11
C PHE A 304 -49.44 10.60 -19.54
N LYS A 305 -48.34 10.27 -18.86
CA LYS A 305 -47.63 8.99 -19.05
C LYS A 305 -48.49 7.80 -18.64
N ARG A 306 -49.18 7.80 -17.49
CA ARG A 306 -50.10 6.70 -17.12
C ARG A 306 -51.14 6.43 -18.20
N LEU A 307 -51.71 7.49 -18.79
CA LEU A 307 -52.69 7.37 -19.86
C LEU A 307 -52.09 6.76 -21.15
N ILE A 308 -50.89 7.20 -21.54
CA ILE A 308 -50.17 6.69 -22.71
C ILE A 308 -49.59 5.27 -22.46
N SER A 309 -49.17 4.96 -21.23
CA SER A 309 -48.63 3.67 -20.81
C SER A 309 -49.73 2.60 -20.63
N TYR A 310 -50.96 2.99 -20.27
CA TYR A 310 -52.12 2.08 -20.37
C TYR A 310 -52.43 1.70 -21.82
N LEU A 311 -52.12 2.57 -22.78
CA LEU A 311 -52.36 2.35 -24.21
C LEU A 311 -51.18 1.69 -24.95
N PHE A 312 -49.93 1.86 -24.47
CA PHE A 312 -48.72 1.44 -25.19
C PHE A 312 -47.58 0.87 -24.32
N GLY A 313 -47.84 0.48 -23.07
CA GLY A 313 -46.93 -0.34 -22.25
C GLY A 313 -45.61 0.33 -21.79
N TYR A 314 -45.48 1.65 -21.88
CA TYR A 314 -44.23 2.37 -21.59
C TYR A 314 -44.12 2.73 -20.09
N ALA A 315 -43.84 1.77 -19.19
CA ALA A 315 -43.47 2.10 -17.80
C ALA A 315 -41.94 2.08 -17.63
N GLN A 316 -41.36 3.12 -17.01
CA GLN A 316 -40.15 2.92 -16.23
C GLN A 316 -40.59 2.12 -15.00
N SER A 317 -40.14 0.86 -14.89
CA SER A 317 -40.48 0.05 -13.73
C SER A 317 -39.93 0.70 -12.46
N GLU A 318 -40.63 0.56 -11.33
CA GLU A 318 -40.14 0.98 -10.00
C GLU A 318 -38.73 0.42 -9.71
N GLN A 319 -38.41 -0.75 -10.28
CA GLN A 319 -37.10 -1.38 -10.23
C GLN A 319 -36.00 -0.58 -10.97
N THR A 320 -36.32 0.09 -12.07
CA THR A 320 -35.36 0.95 -12.80
C THR A 320 -35.05 2.23 -12.01
N ILE A 321 -36.06 2.82 -11.36
CA ILE A 321 -35.89 4.01 -10.52
C ILE A 321 -34.99 3.69 -9.33
N LYS A 322 -35.29 2.60 -8.60
CA LYS A 322 -34.46 2.14 -7.47
C LYS A 322 -33.01 1.86 -7.87
N GLU A 323 -32.79 1.41 -9.10
CA GLU A 323 -31.44 1.12 -9.60
C GLU A 323 -30.67 2.38 -10.00
N TYR A 324 -31.33 3.41 -10.56
CA TYR A 324 -30.69 4.71 -10.77
C TYR A 324 -30.40 5.42 -9.45
N GLU A 325 -31.28 5.31 -8.48
CA GLU A 325 -31.02 5.79 -7.12
C GLU A 325 -29.84 5.04 -6.50
N TYR A 326 -29.78 3.71 -6.60
CA TYR A 326 -28.65 2.90 -6.14
C TYR A 326 -27.33 3.35 -6.80
N LEU A 327 -27.27 3.47 -8.12
CA LEU A 327 -26.07 3.90 -8.84
C LEU A 327 -25.68 5.36 -8.52
N GLU A 328 -26.65 6.26 -8.34
CA GLU A 328 -26.40 7.61 -7.83
C GLU A 328 -25.76 7.54 -6.43
N GLN A 329 -26.34 6.77 -5.50
CA GLN A 329 -25.77 6.58 -4.17
C GLN A 329 -24.37 5.98 -4.21
N VAL A 330 -24.08 5.03 -5.11
CA VAL A 330 -22.75 4.45 -5.28
C VAL A 330 -21.76 5.49 -5.83
N THR A 331 -22.12 6.24 -6.87
CA THR A 331 -21.22 7.23 -7.50
C THR A 331 -20.88 8.39 -6.59
N ILE A 332 -21.72 8.71 -5.61
CA ILE A 332 -21.42 9.69 -4.55
C ILE A 332 -20.87 9.03 -3.27
N GLY A 333 -20.62 7.71 -3.31
CA GLY A 333 -19.99 6.95 -2.23
C GLY A 333 -20.85 6.71 -0.98
N LYS A 334 -22.18 6.82 -1.10
CA LYS A 334 -23.14 6.49 -0.03
C LYS A 334 -23.50 4.99 0.03
N GLN A 335 -23.28 4.25 -1.06
CA GLN A 335 -23.49 2.81 -1.11
C GLN A 335 -22.30 2.09 -1.75
N SER A 336 -22.06 0.86 -1.32
CA SER A 336 -21.02 0.00 -1.87
C SER A 336 -21.58 -0.95 -2.94
N ILE A 337 -20.71 -1.33 -3.87
CA ILE A 337 -20.93 -2.46 -4.77
C ILE A 337 -20.10 -3.63 -4.20
N SER A 338 -20.76 -4.50 -3.44
CA SER A 338 -20.19 -5.74 -2.89
C SER A 338 -20.15 -6.87 -3.92
#